data_AF-A0A832JWD1-F1
#
_entry.id   AF-A0A832JWD1-F1
#
_cell.length_a   1.000
_cell.length_b   1.000
_cell.length_c   1.000
_cell.angle_alpha   90.00
_cell.angle_beta   90.00
_cell.angle_gamma   90.00
#
_symmetry.space_group_name_H-M   'P 1'
#
loop_
_entity.id
_entity.type
_entity.pdbx_description
1 polymer ?
#
loop_
_entity_poly.entity_id
_entity_poly.type
_entity_poly.pdbx_seq_one_letter_code
_entity_poly.pdbx_strand_id
1 'polypeptide(L)'
;DLEQLEQSLGRIELVVSPRAHLVLDLHKELDKSLELLRSGERIGTTLRGIGPAAMHKYARLGLRLCDILEEDAASLSAARLWRSLWVGLLSRVEEAWLNRLRELAEGVKGFVGDVGGRIERELSSGGKVVFEGAQGTMLDIDHGTYPYVTSSHTVAASASTGSGIGIKAISRVIGVAKSYTTRVGAGPFPTELHSPIADELRRRGGEYGATTGRPRRIGWLDAVQLRYACRLNSVDEIFLTRVDTLSGLPAVKVCLRYNGVGEGFPETVSSLRRVMPIYREMPGWPPIGDELRERLRREGYGALPREARRFVELVEEELGVPVRYIGIGPGVEDVVEK
;
A
#
# COMPACT_ATOMS: atom_id res chain seq x y z
N ASP A 1 4.98 7.64 -17.90
CA ASP A 1 3.65 7.40 -17.32
C ASP A 1 2.56 8.21 -18.01
N LEU A 2 2.55 9.54 -17.94
CA LEU A 2 1.51 10.37 -18.61
C LEU A 2 1.38 10.06 -20.10
N GLU A 3 2.49 10.06 -20.85
CA GLU A 3 2.49 9.73 -22.28
C GLU A 3 1.92 8.32 -22.57
N GLN A 4 2.24 7.34 -21.71
CA GLN A 4 1.73 5.97 -21.85
C GLN A 4 0.23 5.88 -21.52
N LEU A 5 -0.23 6.64 -20.54
CA LEU A 5 -1.65 6.75 -20.20
C LEU A 5 -2.42 7.43 -21.32
N GLU A 6 -1.89 8.49 -21.91
CA GLU A 6 -2.54 9.18 -23.02
C GLU A 6 -2.60 8.31 -24.29
N GLN A 7 -1.55 7.53 -24.55
CA GLN A 7 -1.54 6.55 -25.64
C GLN A 7 -2.57 5.42 -25.43
N SER A 8 -2.82 5.01 -24.19
CA SER A 8 -3.69 3.87 -23.89
C SER A 8 -5.16 4.25 -23.67
N LEU A 9 -5.42 5.43 -23.07
CA LEU A 9 -6.75 5.87 -22.64
C LEU A 9 -7.25 7.12 -23.40
N GLY A 10 -6.42 7.73 -24.24
CA GLY A 10 -6.73 9.01 -24.86
C GLY A 10 -6.56 10.17 -23.89
N ARG A 11 -7.41 11.20 -23.98
CA ARG A 11 -7.29 12.40 -23.13
C ARG A 11 -7.54 12.03 -21.66
N ILE A 12 -6.53 12.23 -20.81
CA ILE A 12 -6.63 12.02 -19.37
C ILE A 12 -7.11 13.29 -18.65
N GLU A 13 -7.99 13.11 -17.67
CA GLU A 13 -8.30 14.16 -16.69
C GLU A 13 -7.44 13.96 -15.45
N LEU A 14 -6.43 14.81 -15.28
CA LEU A 14 -5.52 14.77 -14.15
C LEU A 14 -5.39 16.15 -13.51
N VAL A 15 -5.39 16.17 -12.18
CA VAL A 15 -5.00 17.37 -11.41
C VAL A 15 -3.92 16.98 -10.40
N VAL A 16 -2.81 17.69 -10.45
CA VAL A 16 -1.65 17.52 -9.57
C VAL A 16 -1.62 18.67 -8.58
N SER A 17 -1.49 18.35 -7.29
CA SER A 17 -1.38 19.38 -6.26
C SER A 17 -0.09 20.18 -6.42
N PRO A 18 -0.13 21.53 -6.47
CA PRO A 18 1.08 22.35 -6.45
C PRO A 18 1.90 22.14 -5.17
N ARG A 19 1.27 21.67 -4.08
CA ARG A 19 1.91 21.41 -2.78
C ARG A 19 2.57 20.02 -2.68
N ALA A 20 2.46 19.20 -3.73
CA ALA A 20 3.09 17.89 -3.76
C ALA A 20 4.62 18.04 -3.71
N HIS A 21 5.27 17.27 -2.83
CA HIS A 21 6.73 17.24 -2.73
C HIS A 21 7.32 16.41 -3.86
N LEU A 22 8.49 16.83 -4.35
CA LEU A 22 9.18 16.20 -5.46
C LEU A 22 10.12 15.09 -4.97
N VAL A 23 10.06 13.93 -5.63
CA VAL A 23 11.05 12.86 -5.44
C VAL A 23 12.14 13.01 -6.50
N LEU A 24 13.34 13.40 -6.07
CA LEU A 24 14.46 13.78 -6.93
C LEU A 24 15.44 12.60 -7.10
N ASP A 25 16.30 12.64 -8.11
CA ASP A 25 17.29 11.59 -8.35
C ASP A 25 18.27 11.41 -7.18
N LEU A 26 18.64 12.52 -6.51
CA LEU A 26 19.41 12.48 -5.26
C LEU A 26 18.73 11.64 -4.18
N HIS A 27 17.40 11.69 -4.07
CA HIS A 27 16.68 10.88 -3.08
C HIS A 27 16.83 9.38 -3.37
N LYS A 28 16.85 8.98 -4.65
CA LYS A 28 17.04 7.57 -5.04
C LYS A 28 18.46 7.11 -4.72
N GLU A 29 19.46 7.96 -4.96
CA GLU A 29 20.87 7.68 -4.62
C GLU A 29 21.04 7.55 -3.11
N LEU A 30 20.46 8.47 -2.33
CA LEU A 30 20.53 8.44 -0.89
C LEU A 30 19.82 7.21 -0.30
N ASP A 31 18.66 6.82 -0.83
CA ASP A 31 17.93 5.62 -0.41
C ASP A 31 18.79 4.35 -0.59
N LYS A 32 19.48 4.23 -1.74
CA LYS A 32 20.43 3.14 -1.99
C LYS A 32 21.58 3.15 -0.99
N SER A 33 22.20 4.30 -0.75
CA SER A 33 23.32 4.43 0.19
C SER A 33 22.90 4.09 1.61
N LEU A 34 21.73 4.55 2.07
CA LEU A 34 21.21 4.24 3.40
C LEU A 34 20.92 2.75 3.58
N GLU A 35 20.38 2.07 2.57
CA GLU A 35 20.18 0.62 2.60
C GLU A 35 21.51 -0.17 2.61
N LEU A 36 22.57 0.35 1.97
CA LEU A 36 23.90 -0.26 2.02
C LEU A 36 24.57 -0.08 3.38
N LEU A 37 24.40 1.09 4.01
CA LEU A 37 25.00 1.43 5.31
C LEU A 37 24.36 0.67 6.49
N ARG A 38 23.13 0.17 6.33
CA ARG A 38 22.47 -0.66 7.35
C ARG A 38 23.20 -2.01 7.46
N SER A 39 23.95 -2.19 8.54
CA SER A 39 24.79 -3.35 8.85
C SER A 39 23.97 -4.62 9.14
N GLY A 40 23.39 -5.22 8.09
CA GLY A 40 22.64 -6.49 8.16
C GLY A 40 21.14 -6.34 8.39
N GLU A 41 20.66 -5.20 8.88
CA GLU A 41 19.24 -4.92 9.10
C GLU A 41 18.65 -3.96 8.05
N ARG A 42 18.73 -4.36 6.78
CA ARG A 42 18.08 -3.64 5.68
C ARG A 42 16.57 -3.56 5.90
N ILE A 43 15.94 -2.46 5.50
CA ILE A 43 14.47 -2.38 5.43
C ILE A 43 13.97 -3.18 4.23
N GLY A 44 14.73 -3.16 3.13
CA GLY A 44 14.26 -3.61 1.83
C GLY A 44 13.35 -2.57 1.18
N THR A 45 13.82 -1.31 1.11
CA THR A 45 13.07 -0.23 0.45
C THR A 45 12.93 -0.50 -1.05
N THR A 46 12.05 0.24 -1.72
CA THR A 46 11.88 0.15 -3.18
C THR A 46 13.00 0.83 -3.95
N LEU A 47 13.96 1.48 -3.26
CA LEU A 47 15.06 2.26 -3.83
C LEU A 47 14.58 3.39 -4.75
N ARG A 48 13.38 3.91 -4.47
CA ARG A 48 12.73 4.99 -5.22
C ARG A 48 12.91 6.36 -4.58
N GLY A 49 13.56 6.47 -3.42
CA GLY A 49 13.81 7.76 -2.77
C GLY A 49 12.67 8.25 -1.89
N ILE A 50 11.70 7.39 -1.55
CA ILE A 50 10.53 7.77 -0.74
C ILE A 50 10.95 8.21 0.67
N GLY A 51 11.81 7.43 1.33
CA GLY A 51 12.32 7.76 2.66
C GLY A 51 13.05 9.10 2.69
N PRO A 52 14.09 9.30 1.85
CA PRO A 52 14.76 10.59 1.73
C PRO A 52 13.85 11.76 1.40
N ALA A 53 12.91 11.62 0.46
CA ALA A 53 11.96 12.68 0.14
C ALA A 53 11.08 13.06 1.36
N ALA A 54 10.62 12.06 2.12
CA ALA A 54 9.87 12.27 3.34
C ALA A 54 10.72 12.95 4.43
N MET A 55 11.99 12.56 4.61
CA MET A 55 12.92 13.24 5.51
C MET A 55 13.05 14.72 5.16
N HIS A 56 13.17 15.07 3.88
CA HIS A 56 13.26 16.46 3.44
C HIS A 56 11.95 17.22 3.69
N LYS A 57 10.80 16.61 3.42
CA LYS A 57 9.48 17.19 3.74
C LYS A 57 9.40 17.59 5.21
N TYR A 58 9.71 16.67 6.13
CA TYR A 58 9.61 16.92 7.57
C TYR A 58 10.73 17.83 8.10
N ALA A 59 11.90 17.83 7.47
CA ALA A 59 12.96 18.80 7.74
C ALA A 59 12.63 20.21 7.22
N ARG A 60 11.60 20.36 6.37
CA ARG A 60 11.24 21.60 5.64
C ARG A 60 12.32 22.05 4.66
N LEU A 61 12.96 21.07 4.03
CA LEU A 61 14.02 21.25 3.02
C LEU A 61 13.63 20.64 1.66
N GLY A 62 12.45 20.04 1.58
CA GLY A 62 11.94 19.42 0.36
C GLY A 62 11.37 20.46 -0.61
N LEU A 63 11.64 20.27 -1.90
CA LEU A 63 11.02 21.05 -2.97
C LEU A 63 9.61 20.54 -3.24
N ARG A 64 8.66 21.46 -3.38
CA ARG A 64 7.31 21.20 -3.91
C ARG A 64 7.22 21.67 -5.34
N LEU A 65 6.15 21.26 -6.02
CA LEU A 65 5.91 21.64 -7.41
C LEU A 65 5.74 23.16 -7.58
N CYS A 66 5.02 23.84 -6.67
CA CYS A 66 4.89 25.30 -6.67
C CYS A 66 6.24 26.01 -6.57
N ASP A 67 7.15 25.49 -5.76
CA ASP A 67 8.44 26.15 -5.50
C ASP A 67 9.30 26.20 -6.79
N ILE A 68 9.12 25.25 -7.71
CA ILE A 68 9.78 25.26 -9.03
C ILE A 68 9.05 26.17 -10.02
N LEU A 69 7.71 26.10 -10.06
CA LEU A 69 6.90 26.86 -11.02
C LEU A 69 6.91 28.38 -10.75
N GLU A 70 7.03 28.77 -9.48
CA GLU A 70 7.07 30.18 -9.04
C GLU A 70 8.51 30.71 -8.86
N GLU A 71 9.51 29.87 -9.10
CA GLU A 71 10.93 30.18 -8.87
C GLU A 71 11.24 30.67 -7.44
N ASP A 72 10.70 30.02 -6.41
CA ASP A 72 10.90 30.44 -5.02
C ASP A 72 12.37 30.34 -4.59
N ALA A 73 13.03 31.49 -4.50
CA ALA A 73 14.46 31.59 -4.21
C ALA A 73 14.84 30.95 -2.87
N ALA A 74 13.97 31.00 -1.87
CA ALA A 74 14.22 30.44 -0.55
C ALA A 74 14.24 28.89 -0.58
N SER A 75 13.22 28.28 -1.15
CA SER A 75 13.12 26.82 -1.29
C SER A 75 14.22 26.25 -2.19
N LEU A 76 14.53 26.93 -3.29
CA LEU A 76 15.65 26.58 -4.17
C LEU A 76 16.98 26.63 -3.43
N SER A 77 17.21 27.66 -2.60
CA SER A 77 18.43 27.79 -1.80
C SER A 77 18.54 26.70 -0.74
N ALA A 78 17.44 26.36 -0.05
CA ALA A 78 17.40 25.28 0.93
C ALA A 78 17.71 23.91 0.29
N ALA A 79 17.14 23.63 -0.88
CA ALA A 79 17.42 22.40 -1.63
C ALA A 79 18.88 22.31 -2.07
N ARG A 80 19.47 23.44 -2.49
CA ARG A 80 20.90 23.54 -2.83
C ARG A 80 21.80 23.23 -1.62
N LEU A 81 21.51 23.84 -0.47
CA LEU A 81 22.25 23.62 0.77
C LEU A 81 22.24 22.14 1.18
N TRP A 82 21.05 21.53 1.19
CA TRP A 82 20.93 20.14 1.61
C TRP A 82 21.65 19.15 0.69
N ARG A 83 21.58 19.35 -0.63
CA ARG A 83 22.36 18.55 -1.59
C ARG A 83 23.86 18.65 -1.29
N SER A 84 24.36 19.85 -0.97
CA SER A 84 25.78 20.06 -0.67
C SER A 84 26.24 19.36 0.62
N LEU A 85 25.35 19.20 1.61
CA LEU A 85 25.65 18.49 2.86
C LEU A 85 25.76 16.96 2.69
N TRP A 86 24.98 16.37 1.77
CA TRP A 86 24.88 14.90 1.62
C TRP A 86 25.76 14.30 0.54
N VAL A 87 26.02 15.02 -0.55
CA VAL A 87 26.86 14.51 -1.66
C VAL A 87 28.35 14.57 -1.30
N GLY A 88 28.69 15.09 -0.13
CA GLY A 88 30.04 15.55 0.14
C GLY A 88 30.27 16.85 -0.61
N LEU A 89 30.92 17.77 0.07
CA LEU A 89 31.37 19.08 -0.40
C LEU A 89 32.10 18.96 -1.76
N LEU A 90 31.40 18.87 -2.90
CA LEU A 90 31.88 18.96 -4.31
C LEU A 90 30.77 18.52 -5.31
N SER A 91 29.68 19.25 -5.36
CA SER A 91 29.11 19.67 -6.65
C SER A 91 28.33 20.95 -6.37
N ARG A 92 28.78 22.07 -6.93
CA ARG A 92 27.91 23.24 -7.07
C ARG A 92 26.63 22.69 -7.71
N VAL A 93 25.46 23.07 -7.20
CA VAL A 93 24.23 22.77 -7.91
C VAL A 93 24.37 23.38 -9.30
N GLU A 94 24.58 22.51 -10.28
CA GLU A 94 24.72 22.93 -11.65
C GLU A 94 23.39 23.53 -12.08
N GLU A 95 23.44 24.66 -12.77
CA GLU A 95 22.27 25.26 -13.40
C GLU A 95 21.52 24.22 -14.26
N ALA A 96 22.25 23.23 -14.81
CA ALA A 96 21.71 22.08 -15.51
C ALA A 96 20.70 21.25 -14.69
N TRP A 97 20.93 21.04 -13.39
CA TRP A 97 19.99 20.30 -12.55
C TRP A 97 18.69 21.07 -12.34
N LEU A 98 18.78 22.38 -12.10
CA LEU A 98 17.60 23.24 -11.96
C LEU A 98 16.85 23.37 -13.27
N ASN A 99 17.55 23.52 -14.40
CA ASN A 99 16.94 23.56 -15.72
C ASN A 99 16.16 22.29 -16.00
N ARG A 100 16.71 21.11 -15.67
CA ARG A 100 15.99 19.85 -15.79
C ARG A 100 14.73 19.80 -14.91
N LEU A 101 14.78 20.33 -13.69
CA LEU A 101 13.58 20.41 -12.84
C LEU A 101 12.54 21.37 -13.41
N ARG A 102 12.96 22.51 -13.96
CA ARG A 102 12.08 23.47 -14.65
C ARG A 102 11.40 22.83 -15.86
N GLU A 103 12.16 22.13 -16.70
CA GLU A 103 11.63 21.39 -17.86
C GLU A 103 10.55 20.38 -17.45
N LEU A 104 10.83 19.57 -16.41
CA LEU A 104 9.87 18.60 -15.89
C LEU A 104 8.63 19.27 -15.28
N ALA A 105 8.80 20.37 -14.55
CA ALA A 105 7.71 21.12 -13.95
C ALA A 105 6.82 21.76 -15.01
N GLU A 106 7.41 22.34 -16.07
CA GLU A 106 6.67 22.91 -17.20
C GLU A 106 5.85 21.82 -17.93
N GLY A 107 6.42 20.61 -18.10
CA GLY A 107 5.72 19.47 -18.69
C GLY A 107 4.47 19.01 -17.92
N VAL A 108 4.38 19.28 -16.62
CA VAL A 108 3.19 18.94 -15.81
C VAL A 108 2.30 20.14 -15.47
N LYS A 109 2.71 21.36 -15.82
CA LYS A 109 2.05 22.61 -15.45
C LYS A 109 0.57 22.66 -15.85
N GLY A 110 0.23 22.11 -17.01
CA GLY A 110 -1.15 22.02 -17.49
C GLY A 110 -2.08 21.18 -16.61
N PHE A 111 -1.52 20.32 -15.75
CA PHE A 111 -2.26 19.50 -14.79
C PHE A 111 -2.27 20.11 -13.39
N VAL A 112 -1.57 21.20 -13.12
CA VAL A 112 -1.46 21.75 -11.76
C VAL A 112 -2.74 22.49 -11.38
N GLY A 113 -3.28 22.18 -10.19
CA GLY A 113 -4.49 22.83 -9.72
C GLY A 113 -4.85 22.54 -8.27
N ASP A 114 -5.89 23.22 -7.80
CA ASP A 114 -6.43 23.03 -6.45
C ASP A 114 -7.19 21.71 -6.33
N VAL A 115 -6.46 20.66 -5.93
CA VAL A 115 -7.00 19.32 -5.68
C VAL A 115 -8.07 19.33 -4.60
N GLY A 116 -7.82 20.00 -3.47
CA GLY A 116 -8.75 20.04 -2.34
C GLY A 116 -10.06 20.73 -2.72
N GLY A 117 -9.97 21.91 -3.35
CA GLY A 117 -11.17 22.60 -3.84
C GLY A 117 -11.89 21.85 -4.95
N ARG A 118 -11.19 21.07 -5.81
CA ARG A 118 -11.86 20.20 -6.80
C ARG A 118 -12.68 19.11 -6.10
N ILE A 119 -12.10 18.45 -5.10
CA ILE A 119 -12.81 17.43 -4.32
C ILE A 119 -14.00 18.04 -3.58
N GLU A 120 -13.83 19.19 -2.94
CA GLU A 120 -14.92 19.87 -2.22
C GLU A 120 -16.08 20.25 -3.14
N ARG A 121 -15.79 20.76 -4.35
CA ARG A 121 -16.83 21.05 -5.35
C ARG A 121 -17.59 19.79 -5.77
N GLU A 122 -16.89 18.69 -6.01
CA GLU A 122 -17.51 17.41 -6.37
C GLU A 122 -18.40 16.88 -5.24
N LEU A 123 -17.94 16.94 -3.99
CA LEU A 123 -18.74 16.51 -2.85
C LEU A 123 -19.96 17.42 -2.63
N SER A 124 -19.80 18.74 -2.81
CA SER A 124 -20.89 19.72 -2.63
C SER A 124 -21.98 19.62 -3.69
N SER A 125 -21.68 19.10 -4.88
CA SER A 125 -22.67 18.82 -5.92
C SER A 125 -23.37 17.46 -5.76
N GLY A 126 -23.08 16.72 -4.68
CA GLY A 126 -23.60 15.36 -4.46
C GLY A 126 -22.86 14.27 -5.22
N GLY A 127 -21.68 14.60 -5.79
CA GLY A 127 -20.79 13.67 -6.46
C GLY A 127 -20.13 12.67 -5.49
N LYS A 128 -19.41 11.70 -6.07
CA LYS A 128 -18.71 10.64 -5.33
C LYS A 128 -17.22 10.73 -5.57
N VAL A 129 -16.45 10.63 -4.49
CA VAL A 129 -14.99 10.64 -4.53
C VAL A 129 -14.48 9.37 -3.88
N VAL A 130 -13.56 8.69 -4.56
CA VAL A 130 -12.88 7.50 -4.06
C VAL A 130 -11.42 7.86 -3.78
N PHE A 131 -10.97 7.61 -2.56
CA PHE A 131 -9.57 7.75 -2.18
C PHE A 131 -8.86 6.41 -2.30
N GLU A 132 -7.89 6.32 -3.21
CA GLU A 132 -7.06 5.14 -3.35
C GLU A 132 -5.90 5.19 -2.35
N GLY A 133 -5.90 4.27 -1.38
CA GLY A 133 -4.80 4.09 -0.46
C GLY A 133 -3.62 3.35 -1.11
N ALA A 134 -2.39 3.82 -0.86
CA ALA A 134 -1.18 3.11 -1.25
C ALA A 134 -0.62 2.29 -0.08
N GLN A 135 0.02 1.16 -0.41
CA GLN A 135 0.56 0.20 0.56
C GLN A 135 -0.55 -0.38 1.47
N GLY A 136 -0.28 -0.56 2.76
CA GLY A 136 -1.24 -1.09 3.73
C GLY A 136 -0.87 -0.69 5.14
N THR A 137 -1.81 -0.82 6.08
CA THR A 137 -1.68 -0.34 7.47
C THR A 137 -0.44 -0.86 8.19
N MET A 138 -0.04 -2.11 7.94
CA MET A 138 1.15 -2.70 8.58
C MET A 138 2.49 -2.10 8.11
N LEU A 139 2.43 -1.24 7.09
CA LEU A 139 3.53 -0.44 6.56
C LEU A 139 3.38 1.06 6.90
N ASP A 140 2.39 1.46 7.70
CA ASP A 140 2.27 2.84 8.19
C ASP A 140 3.50 3.23 9.03
N ILE A 141 3.97 4.46 8.90
CA ILE A 141 5.17 4.94 9.60
C ILE A 141 5.05 4.88 11.13
N ASP A 142 3.87 5.13 11.69
CA ASP A 142 3.62 5.15 13.13
C ASP A 142 2.96 3.86 13.61
N HIS A 143 2.03 3.35 12.81
CA HIS A 143 1.13 2.28 13.22
C HIS A 143 1.51 0.91 12.66
N GLY A 144 2.53 0.84 11.81
CA GLY A 144 3.02 -0.38 11.21
C GLY A 144 4.11 -1.08 12.03
N THR A 145 4.83 -1.98 11.36
CA THR A 145 5.94 -2.76 11.98
C THR A 145 7.26 -2.00 11.97
N TYR A 146 7.30 -0.79 12.56
CA TYR A 146 8.47 0.09 12.57
C TYR A 146 9.72 -0.63 13.13
N PRO A 147 10.90 -0.56 12.47
CA PRO A 147 11.26 0.35 11.37
C PRO A 147 10.98 -0.19 9.96
N TYR A 148 10.31 -1.33 9.82
CA TYR A 148 10.10 -2.01 8.53
C TYR A 148 8.81 -1.54 7.83
N VAL A 149 8.71 -0.24 7.61
CA VAL A 149 7.51 0.48 7.17
C VAL A 149 7.86 1.46 6.05
N THR A 150 6.85 2.04 5.39
CA THR A 150 7.08 3.19 4.50
C THR A 150 7.23 4.48 5.32
N SER A 151 7.73 5.54 4.70
CA SER A 151 7.90 6.86 5.32
C SER A 151 6.69 7.78 5.14
N SER A 152 5.50 7.19 5.10
CA SER A 152 4.21 7.87 4.94
C SER A 152 3.13 7.21 5.79
N HIS A 153 2.02 7.92 6.00
CA HIS A 153 0.83 7.31 6.58
C HIS A 153 0.05 6.55 5.51
N THR A 154 -0.39 5.34 5.84
CA THR A 154 -1.16 4.44 4.96
C THR A 154 -2.54 4.15 5.55
N VAL A 155 -2.87 4.76 6.69
CA VAL A 155 -4.19 4.69 7.32
C VAL A 155 -5.22 5.56 6.59
N ALA A 156 -6.51 5.25 6.74
CA ALA A 156 -7.63 5.94 6.10
C ALA A 156 -7.63 7.45 6.37
N ALA A 157 -7.23 7.87 7.58
CA ALA A 157 -7.12 9.28 7.95
C ALA A 157 -6.13 10.06 7.04
N SER A 158 -5.19 9.38 6.39
CA SER A 158 -4.26 10.01 5.45
C SER A 158 -4.97 10.61 4.23
N ALA A 159 -6.16 10.12 3.86
CA ALA A 159 -6.98 10.71 2.80
C ALA A 159 -7.28 12.19 3.09
N SER A 160 -7.60 12.53 4.35
CA SER A 160 -7.83 13.92 4.78
C SER A 160 -6.56 14.75 4.67
N THR A 161 -5.48 14.34 5.35
CA THR A 161 -4.24 15.12 5.40
C THR A 161 -3.51 15.20 4.05
N GLY A 162 -3.72 14.22 3.17
CA GLY A 162 -3.06 14.11 1.88
C GLY A 162 -3.78 14.86 0.75
N SER A 163 -5.11 15.00 0.84
CA SER A 163 -5.92 15.63 -0.22
C SER A 163 -6.50 17.00 0.17
N GLY A 164 -6.46 17.36 1.45
CA GLY A 164 -6.93 18.67 1.92
C GLY A 164 -8.44 18.72 2.21
N ILE A 165 -9.09 17.58 2.42
CA ILE A 165 -10.50 17.53 2.87
C ILE A 165 -10.60 17.39 4.39
N GLY A 166 -11.71 17.83 4.96
CA GLY A 166 -12.02 17.57 6.37
C GLY A 166 -12.30 16.08 6.63
N ILE A 167 -11.89 15.56 7.79
CA ILE A 167 -12.09 14.14 8.16
C ILE A 167 -13.56 13.71 8.12
N LYS A 168 -14.50 14.63 8.39
CA LYS A 168 -15.96 14.37 8.33
C LYS A 168 -16.49 14.10 6.92
N ALA A 169 -15.71 14.37 5.87
CA ALA A 169 -16.09 14.05 4.51
C ALA A 169 -15.83 12.57 4.15
N ILE A 170 -15.07 11.83 4.97
CA ILE A 170 -14.85 10.40 4.79
C ILE A 170 -16.05 9.67 5.41
N SER A 171 -16.92 9.13 4.55
CA SER A 171 -18.18 8.49 4.96
C SER A 171 -18.15 6.96 4.92
N ARG A 172 -17.14 6.36 4.26
CA ARG A 172 -17.01 4.91 4.10
C ARG A 172 -15.54 4.52 3.92
N VAL A 173 -15.10 3.47 4.60
CA VAL A 173 -13.75 2.89 4.52
C VAL A 173 -13.85 1.42 4.15
N ILE A 174 -13.30 1.07 2.98
CA ILE A 174 -13.20 -0.31 2.50
C ILE A 174 -11.80 -0.85 2.81
N GLY A 175 -11.73 -1.86 3.67
CA GLY A 175 -10.48 -2.56 3.96
C GLY A 175 -10.18 -3.62 2.90
N VAL A 176 -9.13 -3.42 2.10
CA VAL A 176 -8.70 -4.41 1.12
C VAL A 176 -7.71 -5.38 1.75
N ALA A 177 -8.10 -6.65 1.88
CA ALA A 177 -7.27 -7.70 2.42
C ALA A 177 -7.10 -8.82 1.40
N LYS A 178 -5.94 -9.48 1.37
CA LYS A 178 -5.78 -10.75 0.67
C LYS A 178 -6.24 -11.88 1.58
N SER A 179 -6.71 -12.98 1.01
CA SER A 179 -7.06 -14.22 1.71
C SER A 179 -5.86 -14.91 2.39
N TYR A 180 -4.64 -14.44 2.11
CA TYR A 180 -3.39 -14.82 2.74
C TYR A 180 -2.50 -13.58 2.85
N THR A 181 -1.40 -13.66 3.59
CA THR A 181 -0.53 -12.49 3.83
C THR A 181 0.71 -12.55 2.96
N THR A 182 1.22 -11.39 2.56
CA THR A 182 2.44 -11.27 1.77
C THR A 182 3.30 -10.10 2.22
N ARG A 183 4.62 -10.25 2.19
CA ARG A 183 5.56 -9.19 2.55
C ARG A 183 6.73 -9.12 1.56
N VAL A 184 7.00 -7.93 1.02
CA VAL A 184 8.12 -7.70 0.07
C VAL A 184 9.44 -7.51 0.82
N GLY A 185 9.43 -6.61 1.83
CA GLY A 185 10.62 -6.20 2.57
C GLY A 185 10.98 -7.11 3.74
N ALA A 186 11.99 -6.68 4.49
CA ALA A 186 12.39 -7.31 5.74
C ALA A 186 11.36 -7.04 6.86
N GLY A 187 11.64 -7.56 8.05
CA GLY A 187 10.83 -7.38 9.25
C GLY A 187 10.07 -8.63 9.70
N PRO A 188 9.51 -8.61 10.91
CA PRO A 188 8.78 -9.75 11.45
C PRO A 188 7.57 -10.08 10.59
N PHE A 189 7.30 -11.39 10.48
CA PHE A 189 6.16 -11.91 9.75
C PHE A 189 5.66 -13.17 10.47
N PRO A 190 4.79 -13.02 11.48
CA PRO A 190 4.42 -14.13 12.36
C PRO A 190 3.86 -15.35 11.63
N THR A 191 3.10 -15.14 10.56
CA THR A 191 2.44 -16.22 9.80
C THR A 191 3.23 -16.70 8.58
N GLU A 192 4.50 -16.32 8.46
CA GLU A 192 5.35 -16.69 7.32
C GLU A 192 5.49 -18.20 7.17
N LEU A 193 5.46 -18.64 5.91
CA LEU A 193 5.58 -20.03 5.51
C LEU A 193 6.95 -20.28 4.88
N HIS A 194 7.60 -21.34 5.35
CA HIS A 194 8.90 -21.81 4.86
C HIS A 194 8.81 -23.21 4.21
N SER A 195 7.60 -23.66 3.85
CA SER A 195 7.35 -24.97 3.24
C SER A 195 7.00 -24.86 1.75
N PRO A 196 6.98 -25.96 0.98
CA PRO A 196 6.68 -25.93 -0.46
C PRO A 196 5.34 -25.27 -0.82
N ILE A 197 4.38 -25.23 0.11
CA ILE A 197 3.11 -24.53 -0.09
C ILE A 197 3.30 -23.01 -0.26
N ALA A 198 4.34 -22.43 0.35
CA ALA A 198 4.66 -21.01 0.22
C ALA A 198 5.08 -20.69 -1.21
N ASP A 199 5.90 -21.56 -1.82
CA ASP A 199 6.35 -21.42 -3.20
C ASP A 199 5.20 -21.58 -4.18
N GLU A 200 4.32 -22.55 -3.92
CA GLU A 200 3.13 -22.77 -4.73
C GLU A 200 2.16 -21.59 -4.68
N LEU A 201 1.87 -21.06 -3.49
CA LEU A 201 1.03 -19.87 -3.32
C LEU A 201 1.68 -18.63 -3.95
N ARG A 202 3.01 -18.48 -3.85
CA ARG A 202 3.74 -17.39 -4.50
C ARG A 202 3.57 -17.42 -6.01
N ARG A 203 3.70 -18.60 -6.61
CA ARG A 203 3.55 -18.82 -8.05
C ARG A 203 2.12 -18.55 -8.51
N ARG A 204 1.12 -19.14 -7.83
CA ARG A 204 -0.31 -18.94 -8.14
C ARG A 204 -0.75 -17.49 -8.01
N GLY A 205 -0.30 -16.81 -6.95
CA GLY A 205 -0.65 -15.42 -6.69
C GLY A 205 0.10 -14.39 -7.55
N GLY A 206 1.15 -14.80 -8.28
CA GLY A 206 2.03 -13.86 -8.97
C GLY A 206 2.77 -12.93 -8.00
N GLU A 207 3.17 -13.46 -6.84
CA GLU A 207 3.67 -12.66 -5.71
C GLU A 207 5.15 -12.32 -5.86
N TYR A 208 5.44 -11.49 -6.85
CA TYR A 208 6.75 -10.95 -7.19
C TYR A 208 6.70 -9.41 -7.23
N GLY A 209 7.82 -8.76 -6.97
CA GLY A 209 7.91 -7.30 -7.09
C GLY A 209 7.75 -6.88 -8.56
N ALA A 210 6.80 -6.00 -8.88
CA ALA A 210 6.50 -5.60 -10.26
C ALA A 210 7.70 -4.97 -10.98
N THR A 211 8.55 -4.22 -10.26
CA THR A 211 9.78 -3.63 -10.82
C THR A 211 10.99 -4.54 -10.65
N THR A 212 11.13 -5.18 -9.49
CA THR A 212 12.39 -5.85 -9.11
C THR A 212 12.41 -7.35 -9.40
N GLY A 213 11.27 -7.97 -9.69
CA GLY A 213 11.11 -9.42 -9.83
C GLY A 213 11.31 -10.22 -8.52
N ARG A 214 11.74 -9.57 -7.43
CA ARG A 214 12.03 -10.22 -6.15
C ARG A 214 10.82 -11.00 -5.60
N PRO A 215 10.99 -12.26 -5.17
CA PRO A 215 9.90 -13.04 -4.59
C PRO A 215 9.44 -12.42 -3.27
N ARG A 216 8.12 -12.37 -3.07
CA ARG A 216 7.53 -11.94 -1.80
C ARG A 216 7.50 -13.11 -0.82
N ARG A 217 7.66 -12.80 0.45
CA ARG A 217 7.40 -13.73 1.55
C ARG A 217 5.90 -13.98 1.63
N ILE A 218 5.50 -15.23 1.88
CA ILE A 218 4.11 -15.67 1.91
C ILE A 218 3.77 -16.17 3.30
N GLY A 219 2.58 -15.88 3.78
CA GLY A 219 2.08 -16.36 5.05
C GLY A 219 0.59 -16.64 5.01
N TRP A 220 0.08 -17.36 6.02
CA TRP A 220 -1.36 -17.53 6.20
C TRP A 220 -2.04 -16.21 6.56
N LEU A 221 -3.38 -16.17 6.43
CA LEU A 221 -4.16 -15.02 6.87
C LEU A 221 -3.92 -14.74 8.35
N ASP A 222 -3.75 -13.47 8.69
CA ASP A 222 -3.50 -13.04 10.06
C ASP A 222 -4.64 -12.16 10.56
N ALA A 223 -5.57 -12.77 11.30
CA ALA A 223 -6.74 -12.07 11.83
C ALA A 223 -6.35 -11.08 12.95
N VAL A 224 -5.21 -11.29 13.64
CA VAL A 224 -4.73 -10.36 14.65
C VAL A 224 -4.31 -9.04 14.01
N GLN A 225 -3.53 -9.12 12.92
CA GLN A 225 -3.14 -7.94 12.13
C GLN A 225 -4.36 -7.26 11.51
N LEU A 226 -5.29 -8.03 10.95
CA LEU A 226 -6.48 -7.47 10.31
C LEU A 226 -7.42 -6.81 11.31
N ARG A 227 -7.67 -7.38 12.50
CA ARG A 227 -8.45 -6.71 13.56
C ARG A 227 -7.83 -5.38 13.96
N TYR A 228 -6.51 -5.36 14.14
CA TYR A 228 -5.78 -4.14 14.45
C TYR A 228 -5.98 -3.08 13.35
N ALA A 229 -5.84 -3.46 12.08
CA ALA A 229 -6.07 -2.56 10.95
C ALA A 229 -7.53 -2.09 10.85
N CYS A 230 -8.50 -2.98 11.06
CA CYS A 230 -9.93 -2.64 11.02
C CYS A 230 -10.28 -1.59 12.07
N ARG A 231 -9.84 -1.82 13.32
CA ARG A 231 -10.04 -0.88 14.43
C ARG A 231 -9.39 0.47 14.16
N LEU A 232 -8.13 0.49 13.71
CA LEU A 232 -7.38 1.72 13.50
C LEU A 232 -7.99 2.60 12.40
N ASN A 233 -8.52 1.98 11.35
CA ASN A 233 -9.04 2.68 10.18
C ASN A 233 -10.56 2.90 10.21
N SER A 234 -11.26 2.39 11.24
CA SER A 234 -12.74 2.37 11.29
C SER A 234 -13.33 1.75 10.02
N VAL A 235 -12.85 0.55 9.66
CA VAL A 235 -13.28 -0.13 8.43
C VAL A 235 -14.75 -0.53 8.53
N ASP A 236 -15.54 -0.15 7.52
CA ASP A 236 -16.96 -0.47 7.43
C ASP A 236 -17.19 -1.86 6.81
N GLU A 237 -16.34 -2.24 5.85
CA GLU A 237 -16.44 -3.50 5.13
C GLU A 237 -15.09 -3.93 4.55
N ILE A 238 -14.98 -5.23 4.26
CA ILE A 238 -13.80 -5.84 3.68
C ILE A 238 -14.03 -6.22 2.22
N PHE A 239 -13.04 -5.90 1.39
CA PHE A 239 -12.82 -6.57 0.11
C PHE A 239 -11.75 -7.64 0.30
N LEU A 240 -12.17 -8.91 0.36
CA LEU A 240 -11.29 -10.07 0.51
C LEU A 240 -10.85 -10.59 -0.86
N THR A 241 -9.64 -10.24 -1.27
CA THR A 241 -9.07 -10.57 -2.57
C THR A 241 -8.33 -11.92 -2.55
N ARG A 242 -8.08 -12.47 -3.75
CA ARG A 242 -7.23 -13.65 -3.96
C ARG A 242 -7.75 -14.94 -3.32
N VAL A 243 -9.07 -15.10 -3.19
CA VAL A 243 -9.66 -16.35 -2.65
C VAL A 243 -9.42 -17.53 -3.59
N ASP A 244 -9.34 -17.27 -4.89
CA ASP A 244 -8.94 -18.24 -5.92
C ASP A 244 -7.54 -18.83 -5.69
N THR A 245 -6.60 -18.05 -5.15
CA THR A 245 -5.21 -18.49 -4.98
C THR A 245 -5.09 -19.63 -3.97
N LEU A 246 -5.98 -19.66 -2.96
CA LEU A 246 -6.05 -20.73 -1.95
C LEU A 246 -6.83 -21.96 -2.42
N SER A 247 -7.55 -21.87 -3.54
CA SER A 247 -8.36 -22.96 -4.05
C SER A 247 -7.49 -24.16 -4.49
N GLY A 248 -8.02 -25.38 -4.34
CA GLY A 248 -7.31 -26.63 -4.62
C GLY A 248 -6.30 -27.05 -3.55
N LEU A 249 -6.16 -26.29 -2.46
CA LEU A 249 -5.44 -26.77 -1.27
C LEU A 249 -6.33 -27.76 -0.49
N PRO A 250 -5.75 -28.77 0.18
CA PRO A 250 -6.53 -29.68 1.03
C PRO A 250 -7.02 -29.01 2.31
N ALA A 251 -6.24 -28.06 2.85
CA ALA A 251 -6.57 -27.28 4.04
C ALA A 251 -5.94 -25.89 3.96
N VAL A 252 -6.58 -24.92 4.61
CA VAL A 252 -6.08 -23.55 4.78
C VAL A 252 -6.04 -23.19 6.26
N LYS A 253 -5.18 -22.25 6.65
CA LYS A 253 -5.06 -21.81 8.05
C LYS A 253 -5.30 -20.32 8.18
N VAL A 254 -5.92 -19.94 9.30
CA VAL A 254 -6.09 -18.54 9.72
C VAL A 254 -5.50 -18.40 11.11
N CYS A 255 -4.56 -17.46 11.28
CA CYS A 255 -4.00 -17.13 12.58
C CYS A 255 -5.03 -16.29 13.35
N LEU A 256 -5.55 -16.85 14.44
CA LEU A 256 -6.59 -16.19 15.24
C LEU A 256 -6.00 -15.38 16.38
N ARG A 257 -4.90 -15.85 16.97
CA ARG A 257 -4.27 -15.26 18.15
C ARG A 257 -2.76 -15.45 18.11
N TYR A 258 -2.06 -14.67 18.90
CA TYR A 258 -0.64 -14.83 19.15
C TYR A 258 -0.43 -15.37 20.57
N ASN A 259 0.45 -16.36 20.70
CA ASN A 259 0.92 -16.79 22.01
C ASN A 259 2.02 -15.84 22.53
N GLY A 260 2.09 -15.65 23.85
CA GLY A 260 3.13 -14.87 24.51
C GLY A 260 2.88 -13.36 24.56
N VAL A 261 1.70 -12.89 24.17
CA VAL A 261 1.26 -11.48 24.26
C VAL A 261 -0.22 -11.41 24.69
N GLY A 262 -0.67 -10.23 25.12
CA GLY A 262 -2.08 -9.97 25.45
C GLY A 262 -3.01 -10.03 24.23
N GLU A 263 -4.28 -9.69 24.44
CA GLU A 263 -5.23 -9.59 23.33
C GLU A 263 -4.89 -8.38 22.45
N GLY A 264 -4.35 -8.62 21.26
CA GLY A 264 -4.10 -7.58 20.28
C GLY A 264 -2.81 -7.76 19.48
N PHE A 265 -2.56 -6.80 18.60
CA PHE A 265 -1.32 -6.73 17.86
C PHE A 265 -0.20 -6.16 18.73
N PRO A 266 0.99 -6.78 18.80
CA PRO A 266 2.10 -6.30 19.63
C PRO A 266 2.56 -4.89 19.26
N GLU A 267 2.76 -4.03 20.26
CA GLU A 267 3.19 -2.64 20.07
C GLU A 267 4.65 -2.49 19.63
N THR A 268 5.49 -3.49 19.90
CA THR A 268 6.92 -3.45 19.52
C THR A 268 7.28 -4.59 18.57
N VAL A 269 8.19 -4.30 17.64
CA VAL A 269 8.76 -5.32 16.75
C VAL A 269 9.48 -6.42 17.54
N SER A 270 10.11 -6.08 18.67
CA SER A 270 10.77 -7.04 19.56
C SER A 270 9.78 -8.06 20.11
N SER A 271 8.61 -7.61 20.57
CA SER A 271 7.52 -8.49 21.00
C SER A 271 6.96 -9.30 19.83
N LEU A 272 6.73 -8.64 18.68
CA LEU A 272 6.21 -9.28 17.47
C LEU A 272 7.13 -10.39 16.93
N ARG A 273 8.46 -10.27 17.09
CA ARG A 273 9.42 -11.32 16.71
C ARG A 273 9.33 -12.59 17.57
N ARG A 274 8.75 -12.50 18.77
CA ARG A 274 8.69 -13.60 19.75
C ARG A 274 7.34 -14.31 19.77
N VAL A 275 6.33 -13.76 19.10
CA VAL A 275 4.99 -14.38 19.11
C VAL A 275 4.99 -15.66 18.30
N MET A 276 4.19 -16.62 18.75
CA MET A 276 3.86 -17.80 17.96
C MET A 276 2.41 -17.73 17.51
N PRO A 277 2.12 -17.82 16.19
CA PRO A 277 0.75 -17.80 15.70
C PRO A 277 -0.02 -19.05 16.14
N ILE A 278 -1.26 -18.86 16.60
CA ILE A 278 -2.21 -19.92 16.92
C ILE A 278 -3.24 -19.97 15.79
N TYR A 279 -3.24 -21.08 15.06
CA TYR A 279 -4.04 -21.27 13.86
C TYR A 279 -5.35 -22.01 14.12
N ARG A 280 -6.40 -21.64 13.38
CA ARG A 280 -7.51 -22.52 13.05
C ARG A 280 -7.27 -23.09 11.66
N GLU A 281 -7.30 -24.42 11.55
CA GLU A 281 -7.26 -25.12 10.27
C GLU A 281 -8.68 -25.31 9.75
N MET A 282 -8.86 -25.04 8.46
CA MET A 282 -10.14 -25.12 7.74
C MET A 282 -9.97 -26.05 6.55
N PRO A 283 -10.99 -26.85 6.19
CA PRO A 283 -10.98 -27.60 4.93
C PRO A 283 -10.80 -26.65 3.75
N GLY A 284 -9.98 -27.04 2.79
CA GLY A 284 -9.87 -26.31 1.53
C GLY A 284 -11.07 -26.54 0.61
N TRP A 285 -11.08 -25.86 -0.53
CA TRP A 285 -12.16 -25.94 -1.52
C TRP A 285 -11.63 -26.30 -2.91
N PRO A 286 -12.49 -26.80 -3.82
CA PRO A 286 -12.10 -27.09 -5.20
C PRO A 286 -11.50 -25.88 -5.92
N PRO A 287 -10.58 -26.10 -6.89
CA PRO A 287 -9.99 -25.04 -7.69
C PRO A 287 -11.04 -24.11 -8.32
N ILE A 288 -10.83 -22.80 -8.22
CA ILE A 288 -11.65 -21.80 -8.92
C ILE A 288 -11.08 -21.62 -10.34
N GLY A 289 -11.54 -22.46 -11.25
CA GLY A 289 -11.28 -22.36 -12.70
C GLY A 289 -12.30 -21.49 -13.43
N ASP A 290 -12.17 -21.41 -14.75
CA ASP A 290 -12.99 -20.52 -15.60
C ASP A 290 -14.48 -20.85 -15.56
N GLU A 291 -14.85 -22.13 -15.54
CA GLU A 291 -16.24 -22.56 -15.43
C GLU A 291 -16.89 -22.10 -14.11
N LEU A 292 -16.16 -22.23 -12.99
CA LEU A 292 -16.67 -21.77 -11.70
C LEU A 292 -16.71 -20.23 -11.63
N ARG A 293 -15.72 -19.53 -12.20
CA ARG A 293 -15.77 -18.06 -12.32
C ARG A 293 -17.01 -17.61 -13.07
N GLU A 294 -17.31 -18.24 -14.20
CA GLU A 294 -18.50 -17.88 -14.98
C GLU A 294 -19.79 -18.14 -14.20
N ARG A 295 -19.87 -19.28 -13.51
CA ARG A 295 -21.02 -19.56 -12.64
C ARG A 295 -21.15 -18.51 -11.53
N LEU A 296 -20.05 -18.13 -10.90
CA LEU A 296 -20.01 -17.11 -9.84
C LEU A 296 -20.45 -15.72 -10.34
N ARG A 297 -20.12 -15.34 -11.58
CA ARG A 297 -20.59 -14.08 -12.17
C ARG A 297 -22.11 -14.06 -12.37
N ARG A 298 -22.70 -15.20 -12.73
CA ARG A 298 -24.16 -15.30 -12.97
C ARG A 298 -24.98 -15.48 -11.68
N GLU A 299 -24.47 -16.29 -10.75
CA GLU A 299 -25.22 -16.77 -9.58
C GLU A 299 -24.75 -16.13 -8.27
N GLY A 300 -23.68 -15.33 -8.31
CA GLY A 300 -23.16 -14.57 -7.16
C GLY A 300 -22.61 -15.45 -6.03
N TYR A 301 -22.63 -14.90 -4.82
CA TYR A 301 -22.07 -15.52 -3.61
C TYR A 301 -22.61 -16.93 -3.32
N GLY A 302 -23.86 -17.21 -3.70
CA GLY A 302 -24.48 -18.52 -3.51
C GLY A 302 -23.78 -19.67 -4.24
N ALA A 303 -23.12 -19.39 -5.37
CA ALA A 303 -22.40 -20.38 -6.17
C ALA A 303 -20.99 -20.70 -5.65
N LEU A 304 -20.51 -19.99 -4.62
CA LEU A 304 -19.21 -20.21 -4.01
C LEU A 304 -19.20 -21.54 -3.23
N PRO A 305 -18.13 -22.37 -3.35
CA PRO A 305 -18.01 -23.60 -2.58
C PRO A 305 -18.27 -23.38 -1.10
N ARG A 306 -18.93 -24.33 -0.45
CA ARG A 306 -19.37 -24.22 0.95
C ARG A 306 -18.19 -23.92 1.89
N GLU A 307 -17.06 -24.56 1.64
CA GLU A 307 -15.82 -24.42 2.42
C GLU A 307 -15.20 -23.03 2.23
N ALA A 308 -15.27 -22.46 1.01
CA ALA A 308 -14.86 -21.10 0.74
C ALA A 308 -15.78 -20.08 1.45
N ARG A 309 -17.10 -20.33 1.48
CA ARG A 309 -18.05 -19.47 2.21
C ARG A 309 -17.77 -19.48 3.71
N ARG A 310 -17.53 -20.66 4.29
CA ARG A 310 -17.12 -20.80 5.69
C ARG A 310 -15.81 -20.11 6.01
N PHE A 311 -14.86 -20.09 5.08
CA PHE A 311 -13.63 -19.32 5.24
C PHE A 311 -13.93 -17.81 5.30
N VAL A 312 -14.79 -17.29 4.41
CA VAL A 312 -15.22 -15.88 4.43
C VAL A 312 -15.96 -15.55 5.73
N GLU A 313 -16.91 -16.40 6.13
CA GLU A 313 -17.68 -16.26 7.38
C GLU A 313 -16.75 -16.20 8.61
N LEU A 314 -15.74 -17.09 8.66
CA LEU A 314 -14.73 -17.05 9.73
C LEU A 314 -13.97 -15.72 9.75
N VAL A 315 -13.62 -15.16 8.60
CA VAL A 315 -12.94 -13.86 8.53
C VAL A 315 -13.87 -12.76 9.07
N GLU A 316 -15.14 -12.76 8.69
CA GLU A 316 -16.11 -11.78 9.22
C GLU A 316 -16.28 -11.89 10.74
N GLU A 317 -16.43 -13.11 11.26
CA GLU A 317 -16.53 -13.40 12.69
C GLU A 317 -15.30 -12.86 13.45
N GLU A 318 -14.10 -13.11 12.93
CA GLU A 318 -12.86 -12.72 13.58
C GLU A 318 -12.57 -11.21 13.48
N LEU A 319 -13.14 -10.51 12.50
CA LEU A 319 -12.95 -9.07 12.32
C LEU A 319 -14.08 -8.23 12.93
N GLY A 320 -15.28 -8.79 13.08
CA GLY A 320 -16.49 -8.04 13.44
C GLY A 320 -16.93 -7.05 12.35
N VAL A 321 -16.48 -7.25 11.11
CA VAL A 321 -16.71 -6.38 9.95
C VAL A 321 -17.15 -7.26 8.77
N PRO A 322 -18.19 -6.88 8.02
CA PRO A 322 -18.68 -7.68 6.90
C PRO A 322 -17.67 -7.75 5.75
N VAL A 323 -17.57 -8.90 5.11
CA VAL A 323 -16.86 -9.07 3.83
C VAL A 323 -17.88 -8.87 2.73
N ARG A 324 -17.82 -7.70 2.07
CA ARG A 324 -18.77 -7.31 1.03
C ARG A 324 -18.36 -7.80 -0.35
N TYR A 325 -17.07 -7.80 -0.63
CA TYR A 325 -16.52 -8.15 -1.95
C TYR A 325 -15.50 -9.27 -1.82
N ILE A 326 -15.53 -10.21 -2.76
CA ILE A 326 -14.66 -11.38 -2.78
C ILE A 326 -13.99 -11.48 -4.14
N GLY A 327 -12.66 -11.38 -4.18
CA GLY A 327 -11.87 -11.50 -5.40
C GLY A 327 -11.57 -12.95 -5.72
N ILE A 328 -11.99 -13.39 -6.91
CA ILE A 328 -11.91 -14.79 -7.39
C ILE A 328 -11.02 -14.94 -8.65
N GLY A 329 -10.22 -13.93 -8.93
CA GLY A 329 -9.30 -13.89 -10.07
C GLY A 329 -8.65 -12.52 -10.24
N PRO A 330 -7.79 -12.35 -11.24
CA PRO A 330 -7.09 -11.10 -11.53
C PRO A 330 -7.91 -10.09 -12.35
N GLY A 331 -8.99 -10.51 -13.01
CA GLY A 331 -9.84 -9.64 -13.82
C GLY A 331 -10.66 -8.65 -13.00
N VAL A 332 -11.09 -7.55 -13.62
CA VAL A 332 -11.95 -6.55 -12.96
C VAL A 332 -13.35 -7.13 -12.69
N GLU A 333 -13.78 -8.04 -13.55
CA GLU A 333 -15.01 -8.83 -13.46
C GLU A 333 -14.91 -10.03 -12.51
N ASP A 334 -13.73 -10.35 -12.00
CA ASP A 334 -13.50 -11.49 -11.11
C ASP A 334 -13.77 -11.14 -9.64
N VAL A 335 -14.93 -10.52 -9.42
CA VAL A 335 -15.39 -10.08 -8.10
C VAL A 335 -16.81 -10.57 -7.85
N VAL A 336 -17.03 -11.14 -6.68
CA VAL A 336 -18.36 -11.55 -6.20
C VAL A 336 -18.77 -10.64 -5.06
N GLU A 337 -19.94 -10.04 -5.19
CA GLU A 337 -20.59 -9.29 -4.11
C GLU A 337 -21.44 -10.24 -3.26
N LYS A 338 -21.35 -10.10 -1.93
CA LYS A 338 -22.13 -10.83 -0.93
C LYS A 338 -23.30 -10.00 -0.44
#